data_AF-A0A925L7L3-F1
#
_entry.id   AF-A0A925L7L3-F1
#
_cell.length_a   1.000
_cell.length_b   1.000
_cell.length_c   1.000
_cell.angle_alpha   90.00
_cell.angle_beta   90.00
_cell.angle_gamma   90.00
#
_symmetry.space_group_name_H-M   'P 1'
#
loop_
_entity.id
_entity.type
_entity.pdbx_description
1 polymer ?
#
loop_
_entity_poly.entity_id
_entity_poly.type
_entity_poly.pdbx_seq_one_letter_code
_entity_poly.pdbx_strand_id
1 'polypeptide(L)' 'MLRRALLASALLAAATCAAAPPPAEQARIERLIRFVEVQDDIRFLRNGKAYSAQDAAKFLRGKFNKMGEHVSTAQQFIEQ' A
#
# COMPACT_ATOMS: atom_id res chain seq x y z
N MET A 1 -15.69 24.59 -49.10
CA MET A 1 -16.72 23.75 -48.46
C MET A 1 -16.04 22.45 -48.04
N LEU A 2 -15.55 22.42 -46.80
CA LEU A 2 -16.22 21.84 -45.64
C LEU A 2 -15.83 20.35 -45.48
N ARG A 3 -15.46 19.99 -44.24
CA ARG A 3 -15.46 18.63 -43.67
C ARG A 3 -14.19 17.79 -43.86
N ARG A 4 -13.16 18.09 -43.08
CA ARG A 4 -12.44 17.03 -42.34
C ARG A 4 -12.19 17.52 -40.91
N ALA A 5 -13.29 17.58 -40.17
CA ALA A 5 -13.27 17.88 -38.75
C ALA A 5 -12.55 16.74 -38.02
N LEU A 6 -11.42 17.10 -37.40
CA LEU A 6 -10.87 16.58 -36.15
C LEU A 6 -11.66 15.41 -35.53
N LEU A 7 -11.17 14.19 -35.74
CA LEU A 7 -11.54 13.05 -34.90
C LEU A 7 -10.64 13.11 -33.66
N ALA A 8 -11.22 13.67 -32.61
CA ALA A 8 -10.64 13.81 -31.29
C ALA A 8 -10.25 12.44 -30.72
N SER A 9 -8.96 12.28 -30.41
CA SER A 9 -8.43 11.18 -29.62
C SER A 9 -8.97 11.28 -28.18
N ALA A 10 -10.12 10.66 -27.92
CA ALA A 10 -10.61 10.47 -26.57
C ALA A 10 -9.75 9.39 -25.89
N LEU A 11 -8.65 9.82 -25.25
CA LEU A 11 -7.98 8.99 -24.25
C LEU A 11 -8.98 8.72 -23.13
N LEU A 12 -9.52 7.50 -23.09
CA LEU A 12 -10.11 6.95 -21.88
C LEU A 12 -8.98 6.76 -20.86
N ALA A 13 -8.69 7.81 -20.10
CA ALA A 13 -8.03 7.65 -18.81
C ALA A 13 -9.07 7.01 -17.88
N ALA A 14 -9.13 5.68 -17.87
CA ALA A 14 -9.82 4.94 -16.84
C ALA A 14 -9.12 5.27 -15.51
N ALA A 15 -9.68 6.22 -14.77
CA ALA A 15 -9.32 6.42 -13.38
C ALA A 15 -9.70 5.13 -12.64
N THR A 16 -8.72 4.28 -12.41
CA THR A 16 -8.88 3.12 -11.51
C THR A 16 -9.13 3.70 -10.13
N CYS A 17 -10.40 3.80 -9.73
CA CYS A 17 -10.75 3.90 -8.31
C CYS A 17 -10.19 2.64 -7.68
N ALA A 18 -9.07 2.78 -6.98
CA ALA A 18 -8.32 1.64 -6.48
C ALA A 18 -9.08 1.12 -5.26
N ALA A 19 -9.84 0.04 -5.41
CA ALA A 19 -10.51 -0.55 -4.26
C ALA A 19 -9.47 -1.01 -3.23
N ALA A 20 -9.85 -1.01 -1.95
CA ALA A 20 -9.06 -1.64 -0.88
C ALA A 20 -8.57 -3.04 -1.32
N PRO A 21 -7.40 -3.50 -0.85
CA PRO A 21 -6.83 -4.76 -1.31
C PRO A 21 -7.84 -5.91 -1.16
N PRO A 22 -7.86 -6.89 -2.08
CA PRO A 22 -8.71 -8.07 -1.89
C PRO A 22 -8.45 -8.73 -0.53
N PRO A 23 -9.44 -9.40 0.10
CA PRO A 23 -9.28 -9.99 1.44
C PRO A 23 -8.07 -10.90 1.58
N ALA A 24 -7.72 -11.65 0.53
CA ALA A 24 -6.53 -12.50 0.50
C ALA A 24 -5.22 -11.69 0.63
N GLU A 25 -5.12 -10.54 -0.05
CA GLU A 25 -3.97 -9.65 0.02
C GLU A 25 -3.92 -8.90 1.35
N GLN A 26 -5.06 -8.48 1.91
CA GLN A 26 -5.12 -7.93 3.27
C GLN A 26 -4.59 -8.93 4.31
N ALA A 27 -5.04 -10.19 4.23
CA ALA A 27 -4.57 -11.25 5.12
C ALA A 27 -3.08 -11.54 4.94
N ARG A 28 -2.57 -11.40 3.71
CA ARG A 28 -1.14 -11.59 3.39
C ARG A 28 -0.29 -10.45 3.97
N ILE A 29 -0.75 -9.20 3.88
CA ILE A 29 -0.12 -8.04 4.53
C ILE A 29 -0.11 -8.23 6.05
N GLU A 30 -1.23 -8.61 6.65
CA GLU A 30 -1.30 -8.82 8.11
C GLU A 30 -0.36 -9.94 8.57
N ARG A 31 -0.20 -11.03 7.79
CA ARG A 31 0.79 -12.07 8.11
C ARG A 31 2.23 -11.54 8.11
N LEU A 32 2.60 -10.67 7.17
CA LEU A 32 3.93 -10.05 7.13
C LEU A 32 4.14 -9.14 8.35
N ILE A 33 3.14 -8.33 8.71
CA ILE A 33 3.20 -7.48 9.90
C ILE A 33 3.31 -8.32 11.17
N ARG A 34 2.55 -9.42 11.26
CA ARG A 34 2.61 -10.37 12.38
C ARG A 34 4.01 -10.98 12.51
N PHE A 35 4.63 -11.35 11.39
CA PHE A 35 5.98 -11.88 11.39
C PHE A 35 7.00 -10.89 11.97
N VAL A 36 6.84 -9.60 11.68
CA VAL A 36 7.64 -8.54 12.32
C VAL A 36 7.32 -8.43 13.81
N GLU A 37 6.04 -8.43 14.19
CA GLU A 37 5.58 -8.24 15.58
C GLU A 37 6.15 -9.26 16.58
N VAL A 38 6.33 -10.51 16.15
CA VAL A 38 6.77 -11.62 17.01
C VAL A 38 8.29 -11.71 17.19
N GLN A 39 9.07 -10.85 16.52
CA GLN A 39 10.51 -10.82 16.72
C GLN A 39 10.85 -10.21 18.09
N ASP A 40 11.72 -10.85 18.84
CA ASP A 40 12.15 -10.48 20.19
C ASP A 40 13.56 -9.85 20.21
N ASP A 41 14.45 -10.36 19.36
CA ASP A 41 15.88 -10.02 19.38
C ASP A 41 16.31 -8.92 18.40
N ILE A 42 15.35 -8.18 17.82
CA ILE A 42 15.63 -7.10 16.86
C ILE A 42 15.07 -5.75 17.30
N ARG A 43 15.70 -4.68 16.83
CA ARG A 43 15.26 -3.29 17.05
C ARG A 43 15.03 -2.59 15.72
N PHE A 44 13.96 -1.81 15.65
CA PHE A 44 13.63 -1.00 14.48
C PHE A 44 14.05 0.44 14.72
N LEU A 45 14.93 0.97 13.86
CA LEU A 45 15.37 2.35 13.93
C LEU A 45 14.46 3.24 13.08
N ARG A 46 13.87 4.28 13.70
CA ARG A 46 13.07 5.30 13.00
C ARG A 46 13.43 6.68 13.52
N ASN A 47 13.90 7.55 12.62
CA ASN A 47 14.30 8.93 12.93
C ASN A 47 15.29 9.01 14.12
N GLY A 48 16.29 8.13 14.16
CA GLY A 48 17.30 8.10 15.22
C GLY A 48 16.86 7.47 16.55
N LYS A 49 15.60 7.02 16.67
CA LYS A 49 15.11 6.32 17.86
C LYS A 49 14.87 4.84 17.57
N ALA A 50 15.32 3.99 18.48
CA ALA A 50 15.07 2.55 18.43
C ALA A 50 13.70 2.22 19.03
N TYR A 51 13.00 1.29 18.39
CA TYR A 51 11.69 0.79 18.77
C TYR A 51 11.68 -0.72 18.86
N SER A 52 10.76 -1.25 19.67
CA SER A 52 10.48 -2.69 19.72
C SER A 52 9.85 -3.17 18.41
N ALA A 53 9.89 -4.48 18.17
CA ALA A 53 9.20 -5.08 17.03
C ALA A 53 7.67 -4.90 17.12
N GLN A 54 7.11 -4.88 18.34
CA GLN A 54 5.70 -4.60 18.59
C GLN A 54 5.33 -3.17 18.19
N ASP A 55 6.18 -2.19 18.49
CA ASP A 55 5.96 -0.80 18.07
C ASP A 55 6.10 -0.64 16.56
N ALA A 56 7.07 -1.33 15.95
CA ALA A 56 7.21 -1.38 14.50
C ALA A 56 5.94 -1.94 13.83
N ALA A 57 5.38 -3.03 14.36
CA ALA A 57 4.13 -3.59 13.87
C ALA A 57 2.95 -2.60 13.99
N LYS A 58 2.83 -1.88 15.12
CA LYS A 58 1.83 -0.79 15.26
C LYS A 58 2.01 0.27 14.19
N PHE A 59 3.25 0.69 13.90
CA PHE A 59 3.52 1.67 12.85
C PHE A 59 3.18 1.16 11.45
N LEU A 60 3.47 -0.11 11.15
CA LEU A 60 3.15 -0.73 9.87
C LEU A 60 1.64 -0.85 9.67
N ARG A 61 0.86 -1.24 10.69
CA ARG A 61 -0.61 -1.22 10.64
C ARG A 61 -1.14 0.20 10.45
N GLY A 62 -0.55 1.17 11.14
CA GLY A 62 -0.87 2.59 10.95
C GLY A 62 -0.57 3.09 9.53
N LYS A 63 0.53 2.67 8.92
CA LYS A 63 0.87 2.94 7.51
C LYS A 63 -0.19 2.32 6.59
N PHE A 64 -0.46 1.02 6.75
CA PHE A 64 -1.43 0.30 5.93
C PHE A 64 -2.83 0.93 5.97
N ASN A 65 -3.32 1.25 7.16
CA ASN A 65 -4.62 1.92 7.34
C ASN A 65 -4.69 3.30 6.66
N LYS A 66 -3.56 4.03 6.61
CA LYS A 66 -3.48 5.34 5.93
C LYS A 66 -3.37 5.22 4.42
N MET A 67 -2.79 4.13 3.91
CA MET A 67 -2.66 3.90 2.47
C MET A 67 -4.03 3.62 1.83
N GLY A 68 -4.94 2.97 2.57
CA GLY A 68 -6.31 2.74 2.13
C GLY A 68 -6.37 2.12 0.73
N GLU A 69 -6.97 2.85 -0.19
CA GLU A 69 -7.14 2.51 -1.61
C GLU A 69 -5.83 2.49 -2.42
N HIS A 70 -4.76 3.12 -1.96
CA HIS A 70 -3.49 3.25 -2.70
C HIS A 70 -2.60 2.00 -2.67
N VAL A 71 -3.05 0.91 -2.04
CA VAL A 71 -2.32 -0.36 -2.01
C VAL A 71 -3.29 -1.48 -2.36
N SER A 72 -2.94 -2.31 -3.35
CA SER A 72 -3.79 -3.41 -3.80
C SER A 72 -3.16 -4.78 -3.54
N THR A 73 -1.84 -4.83 -3.32
CA THR A 73 -1.10 -6.08 -3.06
C THR A 73 -0.11 -5.93 -1.91
N ALA A 74 0.28 -7.06 -1.32
CA ALA A 74 1.35 -7.14 -0.32
C ALA A 74 2.70 -6.66 -0.87
N GLN A 75 2.96 -6.88 -2.17
CA GLN A 75 4.17 -6.38 -2.81
C GLN A 75 4.18 -4.84 -2.84
N GLN A 76 3.09 -4.22 -3.27
CA GLN A 76 2.95 -2.77 -3.26
C GLN A 76 3.07 -2.19 -1.84
N PHE A 77 2.55 -2.89 -0.83
CA PHE A 77 2.70 -2.45 0.56
C PHE A 77 4.16 -2.38 1.03
N ILE A 78 4.99 -3.32 0.58
CA ILE A 78 6.43 -3.37 0.86
C ILE A 78 7.17 -2.24 0.15
N GLU A 79 6.78 -1.91 -1.09
CA GLU A 79 7.49 -0.95 -1.95
C GLU A 79 7.23 0.53 -1.62
N GLN A 80 6.23 0.81 -0.79
CA GLN A 80 5.80 2.17 -0.41
C GLN A 80 6.43 2.68 0.89
#